data_AF-A0A813LWC5-F1
#
_entry.id   AF-A0A813LWC5-F1
#
_cell.length_a   1.000
_cell.length_b   1.000
_cell.length_c   1.000
_cell.angle_alpha   90.00
_cell.angle_beta   90.00
_cell.angle_gamma   90.00
#
_symmetry.space_group_name_H-M   'P 1'
#
loop_
_entity.id
_entity.type
_entity.pdbx_description
1 polymer ?
#
loop_
_entity_poly.entity_id
_entity_poly.type
_entity_poly.pdbx_seq_one_letter_code
_entity_poly.pdbx_strand_id
1 'polypeptide(L)'
;CCTWPEPYHVPTISLSRYFEAEGSVTPDLTALVREVRAACEEDGFFVVVDHGVDEQLMERQRRECLAPTFGILRQTSAVDCDRHGGRDA
;
A
#
# COMPACT_ATOMS: atom_id res chain seq x y z
N CYS A 1 -17.37 19.42 8.47
CA CYS A 1 -16.33 20.11 7.68
C CYS A 1 -14.98 19.50 8.05
N CYS A 2 -14.52 18.47 7.34
CA CYS A 2 -13.26 17.81 7.63
C CYS A 2 -12.12 18.63 7.04
N THR A 3 -11.57 19.55 7.83
CA THR A 3 -10.29 20.17 7.51
C THR A 3 -9.22 19.15 7.85
N TRP A 4 -8.68 18.48 6.84
CA TRP A 4 -7.48 17.64 6.99
C TRP A 4 -6.32 18.57 7.37
N PRO A 5 -5.65 18.34 8.51
CA PRO A 5 -4.60 19.23 8.97
C PRO A 5 -3.31 18.99 8.16
N GLU A 6 -2.71 20.07 7.64
CA GLU A 6 -1.40 20.12 6.97
C GLU A 6 -1.25 19.15 5.76
N PRO A 7 -0.24 19.29 4.88
CA PRO A 7 -0.06 18.31 3.81
C PRO A 7 0.26 16.95 4.42
N TYR A 8 -0.72 16.04 4.40
CA TYR A 8 -0.56 14.65 4.78
C TYR A 8 0.56 14.03 3.93
N HIS A 9 1.71 13.79 4.53
CA HIS A 9 2.87 13.21 3.86
C HIS A 9 2.78 11.68 3.98
N VAL A 10 2.61 11.01 2.84
CA VAL A 10 2.58 9.54 2.81
C VAL A 10 4.01 9.01 2.91
N PRO A 11 4.33 8.14 3.89
CA PRO A 11 5.66 7.54 3.99
C PRO A 11 6.03 6.79 2.71
N THR A 12 7.26 6.96 2.26
CA THR A 12 7.82 6.22 1.11
C THR A 12 8.97 5.35 1.59
N ILE A 13 8.83 4.04 1.44
CA ILE A 13 9.75 3.04 1.97
C ILE A 13 10.47 2.35 0.80
N SER A 14 11.80 2.35 0.82
CA SER A 14 12.62 1.64 -0.16
C SER A 14 12.91 0.20 0.29
N LEU A 15 12.68 -0.76 -0.60
CA LEU A 15 13.02 -2.17 -0.37
C LEU A 15 14.40 -2.56 -0.90
N SER A 16 15.21 -1.63 -1.40
CA SER A 16 16.55 -1.96 -1.91
C SER A 16 17.39 -2.69 -0.86
N ARG A 17 17.32 -2.24 0.39
CA ARG A 17 18.00 -2.84 1.56
C ARG A 17 17.61 -4.31 1.79
N TYR A 18 16.40 -4.71 1.40
CA TYR A 18 15.97 -6.11 1.49
C TYR A 18 16.64 -6.96 0.42
N PHE A 19 16.73 -6.47 -0.82
CA PHE A 19 17.37 -7.19 -1.92
C PHE A 19 18.89 -7.25 -1.79
N GLU A 20 19.51 -6.21 -1.23
CA GLU A 20 20.95 -6.14 -0.96
C GLU A 20 21.40 -7.06 0.19
N ALA A 21 20.50 -7.45 1.09
CA ALA A 21 20.86 -8.22 2.28
C ALA A 21 21.25 -9.68 1.98
N GLU A 22 21.06 -10.18 0.75
CA GLU A 22 21.42 -11.54 0.30
C GLU A 22 20.98 -12.68 1.26
N GLY A 23 19.89 -12.48 1.99
CA GLY A 23 19.37 -13.44 2.98
C GLY A 23 20.02 -13.40 4.37
N SER A 24 20.91 -12.44 4.62
CA SER A 24 21.48 -12.17 5.94
C SER A 24 20.66 -11.13 6.70
N VAL A 25 20.55 -11.28 8.03
CA VAL A 25 19.93 -10.26 8.88
C VAL A 25 20.95 -9.17 9.17
N THR A 26 20.81 -8.04 8.49
CA THR A 26 21.66 -6.86 8.70
C THR A 26 20.97 -5.84 9.63
N PRO A 27 21.76 -4.94 10.26
CA PRO A 27 21.19 -3.80 10.98
C PRO A 27 20.27 -2.94 10.11
N ASP A 28 20.61 -2.77 8.82
CA ASP A 28 19.83 -2.00 7.86
C ASP A 28 18.49 -2.66 7.52
N LEU A 29 18.47 -3.99 7.41
CA LEU A 29 17.23 -4.75 7.25
C LEU A 29 16.37 -4.64 8.50
N THR A 30 16.98 -4.70 9.69
CA THR A 30 16.25 -4.51 10.96
C THR A 30 15.65 -3.11 11.06
N ALA A 31 16.37 -2.08 10.60
CA ALA A 31 15.86 -0.71 10.53
C ALA A 31 14.68 -0.59 9.54
N LEU A 32 14.79 -1.19 8.36
CA LEU A 32 13.70 -1.25 7.36
C LEU A 32 12.43 -1.89 7.94
N VAL A 33 12.55 -3.01 8.67
CA VAL A 33 11.40 -3.66 9.30
C VAL A 33 10.72 -2.74 10.33
N ARG A 34 11.50 -1.96 11.09
CA ARG A 34 10.94 -0.98 12.04
C ARG A 34 10.24 0.17 11.33
N GLU A 35 10.78 0.63 10.20
CA GLU A 35 10.17 1.67 9.35
C GLU A 35 8.82 1.21 8.79
N VAL A 36 8.76 0.00 8.23
CA VAL A 36 7.50 -0.61 7.76
C VAL A 36 6.49 -0.74 8.90
N ARG A 37 6.93 -1.19 10.08
CA ARG A 37 6.05 -1.30 11.24
C ARG A 37 5.48 0.06 11.66
N ALA A 38 6.31 1.10 11.72
CA ALA A 38 5.87 2.44 12.09
C ALA A 38 4.83 2.97 11.10
N ALA A 39 5.09 2.86 9.80
CA ALA A 39 4.13 3.29 8.78
C ALA A 39 2.79 2.52 8.83
N CYS A 40 2.82 1.23 9.18
CA CYS A 40 1.59 0.45 9.42
C CYS A 40 0.80 0.93 10.65
N GLU A 41 1.50 1.29 11.74
CA GLU A 41 0.89 1.67 13.01
C GLU A 41 0.42 3.14 13.04
N GLU A 42 1.16 4.04 12.38
CA GLU A 42 0.94 5.48 12.43
C GLU A 42 0.10 5.99 11.25
N ASP A 43 0.44 5.62 10.02
CA ASP A 43 -0.21 6.14 8.80
C ASP A 43 -1.29 5.19 8.25
N GLY A 44 -1.14 3.88 8.48
CA GLY A 44 -2.01 2.83 7.94
C GLY A 44 -1.83 2.55 6.44
N PHE A 45 -1.02 3.34 5.74
CA PHE A 45 -0.61 3.11 4.36
C PHE A 45 0.71 3.81 4.04
N PHE A 46 1.44 3.29 3.06
CA PHE A 46 2.73 3.80 2.61
C PHE A 46 2.97 3.47 1.14
N VAL A 47 3.86 4.21 0.50
CA VAL A 47 4.35 3.95 -0.85
C VAL A 47 5.61 3.10 -0.77
N VAL A 48 5.73 2.10 -1.63
CA VAL A 48 6.93 1.28 -1.73
C VAL A 48 7.70 1.63 -3.00
N VAL A 49 9.00 1.85 -2.89
CA VAL A 49 9.93 2.04 -4.00
C VAL A 49 11.02 0.96 -3.98
N ASP A 50 11.73 0.81 -5.10
CA ASP A 50 12.80 -0.20 -5.25
C ASP A 50 12.34 -1.63 -4.88
N HIS A 51 11.07 -1.93 -5.13
CA HIS A 51 10.43 -3.21 -4.80
C HIS A 51 10.87 -4.40 -5.69
N GLY A 52 11.82 -4.20 -6.58
CA GLY A 52 12.32 -5.23 -7.50
C GLY A 52 11.40 -5.59 -8.67
N VAL A 53 10.19 -5.01 -8.76
CA VAL A 53 9.31 -5.16 -9.93
C VAL A 53 9.73 -4.22 -11.05
N ASP A 54 9.82 -4.77 -12.26
CA ASP A 54 10.14 -4.02 -13.48
C ASP A 54 9.04 -3.00 -13.84
N GLU A 55 9.45 -1.77 -14.17
CA GLU A 55 8.53 -0.67 -14.47
C GLU A 55 7.74 -0.91 -15.78
N GLN A 56 8.34 -1.58 -16.77
CA GLN A 56 7.65 -1.89 -18.02
C GLN A 56 6.56 -2.95 -17.80
N LEU A 57 6.82 -3.92 -16.91
CA LEU A 57 5.82 -4.88 -16.47
C LEU A 57 4.64 -4.18 -15.77
N MET A 58 4.92 -3.24 -14.87
CA MET A 58 3.90 -2.43 -14.18
C MET A 58 3.05 -1.62 -15.18
N GLU A 59 3.68 -0.95 -16.14
CA GLU A 59 2.98 -0.17 -17.17
C GLU A 59 2.16 -1.05 -18.11
N ARG A 60 2.71 -2.20 -18.52
CA ARG A 60 1.99 -3.19 -19.31
C ARG A 60 0.73 -3.67 -18.59
N GLN A 61 0.84 -4.04 -17.31
CA GLN A 61 -0.30 -4.49 -16.51
C GLN A 61 -1.36 -3.40 -16.35
N ARG A 62 -0.93 -2.15 -16.10
CA ARG A 62 -1.82 -0.99 -16.03
C ARG A 62 -2.64 -0.82 -17.32
N ARG A 63 -1.97 -0.87 -18.47
CA ARG A 63 -2.58 -0.62 -19.78
C ARG A 63 -3.44 -1.79 -20.27
N GLU A 64 -2.95 -3.02 -20.14
CA GLU A 64 -3.56 -4.19 -20.78
C GLU A 64 -4.57 -4.89 -19.88
N CYS A 65 -4.41 -4.83 -18.56
CA CYS A 65 -5.26 -5.58 -17.62
C CYS A 65 -6.13 -4.67 -16.75
N LEU A 66 -5.64 -3.51 -16.30
CA LEU A 66 -6.39 -2.70 -15.35
C LEU A 66 -7.34 -1.72 -16.05
N ALA A 67 -6.90 -1.05 -17.12
CA ALA A 67 -7.74 -0.09 -17.84
C ALA A 67 -9.02 -0.70 -18.45
N PRO A 68 -9.00 -1.89 -19.08
CA PRO A 68 -10.21 -2.49 -19.65
C PRO A 68 -11.18 -3.00 -18.57
N THR A 69 -10.65 -3.54 -17.47
CA THR A 69 -11.45 -4.19 -16.41
C THR A 69 -12.14 -3.17 -15.49
N PHE A 70 -11.51 -2.01 -15.23
CA PHE A 70 -12.15 -0.91 -14.49
C PHE A 70 -13.30 -0.25 -15.27
N GLY A 71 -13.31 -0.34 -16.59
CA GLY A 71 -14.47 0.07 -17.42
C GLY A 71 -15.71 -0.80 -17.19
N ILE A 72 -15.53 -2.05 -16.78
CA ILE A 72 -16.61 -3.03 -16.55
C ILE A 72 -17.13 -2.96 -15.09
N LEU A 73 -16.28 -2.59 -14.12
CA LEU A 73 -16.58 -2.58 -12.67
C LEU A 73 -17.42 -1.39 -12.16
N ARG A 74 -17.99 -0.53 -13.03
CA ARG A 74 -18.93 0.53 -12.61
C ARG A 74 -20.30 0.01 -12.15
N GLN A 75 -20.65 -1.26 -12.39
CA GLN A 75 -21.95 -1.82 -12.02
C GLN A 75 -21.95 -2.68 -10.74
N THR A 76 -20.79 -3.05 -10.17
CA THR A 76 -20.75 -4.04 -9.07
C THR A 76 -20.03 -3.59 -7.80
N SER A 77 -19.47 -2.38 -7.74
CA SER A 77 -18.81 -1.85 -6.54
C SER A 77 -19.69 -0.92 -5.70
N ALA A 78 -21.00 -1.19 -5.65
CA ALA A 78 -21.78 -0.76 -4.49
C ALA A 78 -21.31 -1.64 -3.31
N VAL A 79 -20.28 -1.16 -2.60
CA VAL A 79 -19.90 -1.73 -1.31
C VAL A 79 -21.02 -1.37 -0.36
N ASP A 80 -21.96 -2.29 -0.19
CA ASP A 80 -23.03 -2.17 0.79
C ASP A 80 -22.39 -2.27 2.18
N CYS A 81 -22.18 -1.11 2.80
CA CYS A 81 -21.69 -0.99 4.16
C CYS A 81 -22.85 -1.23 5.13
N ASP A 82 -23.44 -2.42 5.12
CA ASP A 82 -24.35 -2.85 6.19
C ASP A 82 -23.53 -3.51 7.31
N ARG A 83 -23.01 -2.65 8.18
CA ARG A 83 -22.35 -3.04 9.42
C ARG A 83 -23.41 -3.50 10.41
N HIS A 84 -23.36 -4.78 10.75
CA HIS A 84 -24.06 -5.38 11.88
C HIS A 84 -23.89 -4.52 13.15
N GLY A 85 -24.99 -3.92 13.61
CA GLY A 85 -25.15 -3.39 14.97
C GLY A 85 -25.76 -4.47 15.86
N GLY A 86 -25.07 -4.77 16.96
CA GLY A 86 -25.29 -5.94 17.80
C GLY A 86 -26.58 -5.96 18.64
N ARG A 87 -26.74 -7.11 19.29
CA ARG A 87 -27.60 -7.32 20.47
C ARG A 87 -27.27 -6.27 21.53
N ASP A 88 -28.29 -5.75 22.18
CA ASP A 88 -28.32 -5.45 23.62
C ASP A 88 -29.79 -5.26 24.07
N ALA A 89 -30.08 -5.81 25.25
CA ALA A 89 -31.34 -5.88 26.02
C ALA A 89 -32.28 -7.08 25.73
#